data_AF-A0A1Q3W6A0-F1
#
_entry.id   AF-A0A1Q3W6A0-F1
#
_cell.length_a   1.000
_cell.length_b   1.000
_cell.length_c   1.000
_cell.angle_alpha   90.00
_cell.angle_beta   90.00
_cell.angle_gamma   90.00
#
_symmetry.space_group_name_H-M   'P 1'
#
loop_
_entity.id
_entity.type
_entity.pdbx_description
1 polymer ?
#
loop_
_entity_poly.entity_id
_entity_poly.type
_entity_poly.pdbx_seq_one_letter_code
_entity_poly.pdbx_strand_id
1 'polypeptide(L)'
;MYKHQANYIYTYKSIVVRLLLSVLLFANCEHVGINPNSNGSQLIQEAEGGKNIVSDQEEDMDDVQQAGTGFSNLPIELQAYILYFLDGKDFHRASLVCQGWRKVALIAGEEKTLDLSKKKLDEKDCQVLLKVPFNSLIIKECQLGDQEVLILSQATRIKHLALFNSEIGAEGAHALANGNLIALTSLNLTYNNIRDSGAQALASGNLGALTSLDLGSNNIGAAGVQALASGNLSSLISLDLGSNSIGDSGAQALANGNLAALISLDLRWNKIGVVGARALANGNLSSLTSLDLQHNSIGPAGVQSLANSNLTALTSLNLQCNKIGEAGVQALVSGKLVVLNSLYLRTTCIGDAGTQALANGNLSALTSLDLEDNRIGDAGVQALANGNLATLTSLNLERNIIKDVGVKALANGNLSSLTSLNLRDNRIGSAGAQALANGNLSALTFLDLSNNNIGSAGVEALVSDNLTALTSLNLWGNSIGDAEVEALANGNLSALTFLDLSNNNIGSAGAEALANGNLSALTSLDLTNNRIGDAGAQGLASGNLATLTSLSLRYNNIGDVGTQALASGNLTALASLNLWGNSIGDSGAEALVNGNLAALTSLYLHSTNIEDECKKILRAWAKKKFIKLVL
;
A
#
# COMPACT_ATOMS: atom_id res chain seq x y z
N MET A 1 -33.43 30.91 -34.97
CA MET A 1 -32.05 30.65 -35.44
C MET A 1 -31.05 30.37 -34.30
N TYR A 2 -31.01 31.15 -33.22
CA TYR A 2 -30.06 30.94 -32.11
C TYR A 2 -30.14 29.56 -31.40
N LYS A 3 -31.34 28.98 -31.22
CA LYS A 3 -31.51 27.63 -30.65
C LYS A 3 -30.96 26.50 -31.54
N HIS A 4 -31.05 26.65 -32.86
CA HIS A 4 -30.49 25.68 -33.80
C HIS A 4 -28.98 25.83 -33.91
N GLN A 5 -28.43 27.04 -33.81
CA GLN A 5 -26.99 27.29 -33.86
C GLN A 5 -26.25 26.66 -32.67
N ALA A 6 -26.82 26.71 -31.46
CA ALA A 6 -26.26 26.05 -30.28
C ALA A 6 -26.27 24.51 -30.40
N ASN A 7 -27.39 23.92 -30.84
CA ASN A 7 -27.48 22.47 -31.08
C ASN A 7 -26.58 22.00 -32.23
N TYR A 8 -26.44 22.82 -33.28
CA TYR A 8 -25.58 22.54 -34.43
C TYR A 8 -24.10 22.58 -34.03
N ILE A 9 -23.69 23.58 -33.25
CA ILE A 9 -22.33 23.68 -32.69
C ILE A 9 -22.05 22.54 -31.70
N TYR A 10 -23.02 22.16 -30.87
CA TYR A 10 -22.88 21.05 -29.92
C TYR A 10 -22.73 19.69 -30.63
N THR A 11 -23.55 19.47 -31.66
CA THR A 11 -23.52 18.25 -32.49
C THR A 11 -22.23 18.18 -33.30
N TYR A 12 -21.80 19.29 -33.92
CA TYR A 12 -20.53 19.35 -34.64
C TYR A 12 -19.33 19.19 -33.71
N LYS A 13 -19.35 19.78 -32.51
CA LYS A 13 -18.29 19.58 -31.51
C LYS A 13 -18.22 18.13 -31.04
N SER A 14 -19.35 17.48 -30.80
CA SER A 14 -19.40 16.04 -30.48
C SER A 14 -18.92 15.17 -31.64
N ILE A 15 -19.26 15.52 -32.88
CA ILE A 15 -18.77 14.84 -34.08
C ILE A 15 -17.27 15.06 -34.27
N VAL A 16 -16.75 16.26 -34.03
CA VAL A 16 -15.32 16.58 -34.09
C VAL A 16 -14.55 15.88 -32.97
N VAL A 17 -15.12 15.73 -31.78
CA VAL A 17 -14.56 14.90 -30.70
C VAL A 17 -14.55 13.44 -31.09
N ARG A 18 -15.65 12.92 -31.64
CA ARG A 18 -15.72 11.54 -32.14
C ARG A 18 -14.77 11.32 -33.32
N LEU A 19 -14.54 12.31 -34.17
CA LEU A 19 -13.57 12.29 -35.26
C LEU A 19 -12.13 12.43 -34.75
N LEU A 20 -11.84 13.24 -33.73
CA LEU A 20 -10.55 13.29 -33.06
C LEU A 20 -10.25 11.97 -32.35
N LEU A 21 -11.27 11.37 -31.71
CA LEU A 21 -11.22 10.01 -31.18
C LEU A 21 -10.95 9.02 -32.33
N SER A 22 -11.62 9.17 -33.48
CA SER A 22 -11.44 8.33 -34.69
C SER A 22 -10.07 8.49 -35.33
N VAL A 23 -9.48 9.68 -35.29
CA VAL A 23 -8.15 10.00 -35.84
C VAL A 23 -7.05 9.55 -34.87
N LEU A 24 -7.25 9.65 -33.56
CA LEU A 24 -6.43 8.97 -32.55
C LEU A 24 -6.54 7.44 -32.65
N LEU A 25 -7.74 6.92 -32.97
CA LEU A 25 -7.98 5.51 -33.26
C LEU A 25 -7.24 5.09 -34.55
N PHE A 26 -7.26 5.90 -35.62
CA PHE A 26 -6.60 5.58 -36.89
C PHE A 26 -5.07 5.68 -36.82
N ALA A 27 -4.54 6.69 -36.13
CA ALA A 27 -3.09 6.84 -35.93
C ALA A 27 -2.49 5.71 -35.08
N ASN A 28 -3.31 5.02 -34.27
CA ASN A 28 -2.92 3.82 -33.54
C ASN A 28 -3.26 2.50 -34.29
N CYS A 29 -3.96 2.54 -35.43
CA CYS A 29 -4.34 1.34 -36.21
C CYS A 29 -3.38 1.03 -37.39
N GLU A 30 -2.44 1.90 -37.76
CA GLU A 30 -1.49 1.63 -38.87
C GLU A 30 -0.42 0.55 -38.56
N HIS A 31 -0.56 -0.21 -37.47
CA HIS A 31 0.39 -1.29 -37.13
C HIS A 31 -0.18 -2.71 -37.07
N VAL A 32 -1.43 -2.96 -37.49
CA VAL A 32 -1.92 -4.33 -37.67
C VAL A 32 -2.63 -4.44 -39.01
N GLY A 33 -1.95 -5.04 -39.98
CA GLY A 33 -2.50 -5.24 -41.32
C GLY A 33 -3.53 -6.35 -41.34
N ILE A 34 -4.79 -6.03 -41.67
CA ILE A 34 -5.76 -6.97 -42.26
C ILE A 34 -6.53 -6.28 -43.40
N ASN A 35 -6.63 -7.00 -44.50
CA ASN A 35 -7.07 -6.66 -45.85
C ASN A 35 -8.59 -6.33 -45.95
N PRO A 36 -9.01 -5.28 -46.70
CA PRO A 36 -10.42 -4.94 -46.83
C PRO A 36 -11.08 -5.77 -47.94
N ASN A 37 -11.78 -6.86 -47.60
CA ASN A 37 -12.82 -7.46 -48.44
C ASN A 37 -13.61 -8.56 -47.70
N SER A 38 -14.73 -8.18 -47.08
CA SER A 38 -15.93 -9.03 -47.05
C SER A 38 -17.17 -8.19 -46.78
N ASN A 39 -18.06 -8.18 -47.78
CA ASN A 39 -19.28 -7.38 -47.88
C ASN A 39 -20.30 -7.64 -46.75
N GLY A 40 -21.07 -6.59 -46.43
CA GLY A 40 -22.08 -6.61 -45.37
C GLY A 40 -23.46 -7.17 -45.75
N SER A 41 -24.32 -7.24 -44.72
CA SER A 41 -25.77 -6.90 -44.69
C SER A 41 -26.55 -7.76 -43.69
N GLN A 42 -27.60 -7.14 -43.10
CA GLN A 42 -28.71 -7.68 -42.26
C GLN A 42 -28.41 -7.88 -40.76
N LEU A 43 -28.84 -7.02 -39.81
CA LEU A 43 -30.18 -6.59 -39.33
C LEU A 43 -30.99 -7.64 -38.53
N ILE A 44 -31.05 -7.40 -37.20
CA ILE A 44 -32.19 -7.45 -36.25
C ILE A 44 -33.06 -8.72 -36.17
N GLN A 45 -33.09 -9.34 -34.98
CA GLN A 45 -34.17 -10.06 -34.24
C GLN A 45 -33.49 -10.90 -33.13
N GLU A 46 -34.02 -11.29 -31.97
CA GLU A 46 -35.16 -10.97 -31.10
C GLU A 46 -34.88 -11.70 -29.75
N ALA A 47 -35.83 -11.70 -28.81
CA ALA A 47 -35.65 -11.97 -27.37
C ALA A 47 -35.52 -13.44 -26.90
N GLU A 48 -35.15 -13.58 -25.60
CA GLU A 48 -35.41 -14.69 -24.63
C GLU A 48 -34.72 -16.06 -24.77
N GLY A 49 -34.15 -16.54 -23.64
CA GLY A 49 -34.01 -17.99 -23.35
C GLY A 49 -32.71 -18.41 -22.66
N GLY A 50 -32.81 -19.02 -21.47
CA GLY A 50 -31.68 -19.33 -20.59
C GLY A 50 -30.75 -20.51 -20.96
N LYS A 51 -29.71 -20.62 -20.12
CA LYS A 51 -28.81 -21.75 -19.76
C LYS A 51 -27.45 -21.92 -20.45
N ASN A 52 -26.43 -21.82 -19.59
CA ASN A 52 -25.18 -22.59 -19.44
C ASN A 52 -24.36 -22.96 -20.69
N ILE A 53 -23.08 -22.57 -20.70
CA ILE A 53 -21.87 -23.43 -20.80
C ILE A 53 -20.67 -22.59 -21.30
N VAL A 54 -19.64 -22.49 -20.45
CA VAL A 54 -18.17 -22.62 -20.69
C VAL A 54 -17.45 -21.65 -21.67
N SER A 55 -16.20 -21.37 -21.25
CA SER A 55 -15.00 -20.92 -21.96
C SER A 55 -14.88 -19.43 -22.29
N ASP A 56 -14.13 -18.78 -21.40
CA ASP A 56 -13.25 -17.66 -21.70
C ASP A 56 -12.36 -18.00 -22.90
N GLN A 57 -12.54 -17.26 -23.98
CA GLN A 57 -11.50 -17.02 -24.98
C GLN A 57 -10.76 -15.75 -24.58
N GLU A 58 -9.45 -15.91 -24.45
CA GLU A 58 -8.43 -14.88 -24.49
C GLU A 58 -8.60 -13.98 -25.72
N GLU A 59 -8.38 -12.68 -25.55
CA GLU A 59 -7.47 -11.93 -26.44
C GLU A 59 -7.06 -10.59 -25.79
N ASP A 60 -5.76 -10.55 -25.44
CA ASP A 60 -4.97 -9.36 -25.19
C ASP A 60 -4.75 -8.58 -26.50
N MET A 61 -4.83 -7.26 -26.42
CA MET A 61 -4.17 -6.34 -27.35
C MET A 61 -3.62 -5.15 -26.55
N ASP A 62 -2.31 -5.17 -26.31
CA ASP A 62 -1.46 -3.98 -26.14
C ASP A 62 -0.10 -4.29 -26.81
N ASP A 63 0.17 -3.64 -27.94
CA ASP A 63 1.41 -2.86 -28.13
C ASP A 63 1.37 -2.11 -29.47
N VAL A 64 0.95 -0.84 -29.40
CA VAL A 64 1.41 0.19 -30.34
C VAL A 64 2.16 1.23 -29.52
N GLN A 65 3.38 1.53 -29.98
CA GLN A 65 4.22 2.65 -29.58
C GLN A 65 3.38 3.88 -29.16
N GLN A 66 3.49 4.35 -27.91
CA GLN A 66 3.06 5.71 -27.61
C GLN A 66 4.23 6.66 -27.87
N ALA A 67 4.38 7.05 -29.14
CA ALA A 67 4.39 8.50 -29.37
C ALA A 67 3.11 9.03 -28.69
N GLY A 68 3.25 10.00 -27.81
CA GLY A 68 2.28 10.27 -26.74
C GLY A 68 0.82 10.26 -27.15
N THR A 69 -0.03 9.73 -26.28
CA THR A 69 -1.41 10.18 -25.98
C THR A 69 -2.12 9.24 -24.98
N GLY A 70 -1.46 8.87 -23.87
CA GLY A 70 -2.23 8.45 -22.68
C GLY A 70 -3.12 9.60 -22.22
N PHE A 71 -4.32 9.33 -21.69
CA PHE A 71 -5.23 10.39 -21.22
C PHE A 71 -4.49 11.39 -20.29
N SER A 72 -3.66 10.88 -19.38
CA SER A 72 -2.80 11.67 -18.48
C SER A 72 -1.76 12.57 -19.15
N ASN A 73 -1.35 12.24 -20.39
CA ASN A 73 -0.35 12.94 -21.19
C ASN A 73 -0.95 13.95 -22.18
N LEU A 74 -2.29 14.03 -22.27
CA LEU A 74 -2.94 15.08 -23.05
C LEU A 74 -2.80 16.44 -22.36
N PRO A 75 -2.81 17.56 -23.10
CA PRO A 75 -3.04 18.88 -22.51
C PRO A 75 -4.27 18.88 -21.60
N ILE A 76 -4.24 19.63 -20.50
CA ILE A 76 -5.32 19.65 -19.50
C ILE A 76 -6.66 20.02 -20.15
N GLU A 77 -6.65 20.89 -21.15
CA GLU A 77 -7.82 21.26 -21.94
C GLU A 77 -8.39 20.08 -22.72
N LEU A 78 -7.56 19.19 -23.26
CA LEU A 78 -7.99 17.98 -23.96
C LEU A 78 -8.51 16.94 -22.98
N GLN A 79 -7.89 16.76 -21.81
CA GLN A 79 -8.40 15.89 -20.75
C GLN A 79 -9.78 16.35 -20.26
N ALA A 80 -9.88 17.64 -19.98
CA ALA A 80 -11.09 18.35 -19.59
C ALA A 80 -12.21 18.19 -20.62
N TYR A 81 -11.88 18.38 -21.89
CA TYR A 81 -12.82 18.32 -23.00
C TYR A 81 -13.29 16.88 -23.29
N ILE A 82 -12.42 15.89 -23.13
CA ILE A 82 -12.78 14.46 -23.25
C ILE A 82 -13.74 14.05 -22.12
N LEU A 83 -13.43 14.39 -20.86
CA LEU A 83 -14.31 14.08 -19.72
C LEU A 83 -15.67 14.82 -19.79
N TYR A 84 -15.72 15.97 -20.45
CA TYR A 84 -16.95 16.75 -20.63
C TYR A 84 -18.00 16.05 -21.52
N PHE A 85 -17.57 15.26 -22.51
CA PHE A 85 -18.47 14.68 -23.52
C PHE A 85 -18.72 13.18 -23.37
N LEU A 86 -17.96 12.48 -22.52
CA LEU A 86 -18.13 11.03 -22.31
C LEU A 86 -19.17 10.76 -21.22
N ASP A 87 -20.18 9.96 -21.55
CA ASP A 87 -21.15 9.42 -20.60
C ASP A 87 -20.82 7.98 -20.16
N GLY A 88 -21.58 7.43 -19.22
CA GLY A 88 -21.37 6.06 -18.72
C GLY A 88 -21.41 4.97 -19.81
N LYS A 89 -22.10 5.20 -20.93
CA LYS A 89 -22.17 4.26 -22.06
C LYS A 89 -20.95 4.38 -22.97
N ASP A 90 -20.39 5.58 -23.13
CA ASP A 90 -19.15 5.80 -23.87
C ASP A 90 -17.92 5.21 -23.14
N PHE A 91 -17.89 5.23 -21.80
CA PHE A 91 -16.82 4.60 -21.01
C PHE A 91 -16.86 3.08 -21.04
N HIS A 92 -18.05 2.48 -21.00
CA HIS A 92 -18.20 1.04 -21.17
C HIS A 92 -17.70 0.60 -22.55
N ARG A 93 -18.02 1.36 -23.60
CA ARG A 93 -17.50 1.09 -24.95
C ARG A 93 -15.99 1.26 -25.06
N ALA A 94 -15.41 2.28 -24.43
CA ALA A 94 -13.97 2.49 -24.40
C ALA A 94 -13.22 1.37 -23.63
N SER A 95 -13.80 0.84 -22.55
CA SER A 95 -13.22 -0.28 -21.77
C SER A 95 -13.11 -1.60 -22.55
N LEU A 96 -13.78 -1.71 -23.69
CA LEU A 96 -13.74 -2.88 -24.56
C LEU A 96 -12.64 -2.79 -25.64
N VAL A 97 -11.88 -1.68 -25.71
CA VAL A 97 -10.96 -1.39 -26.82
C VAL A 97 -9.50 -1.80 -26.55
N CYS A 98 -8.92 -1.43 -25.40
CA CYS A 98 -7.58 -1.89 -24.97
C CYS A 98 -7.35 -1.69 -23.46
N GLN A 99 -6.26 -2.23 -22.91
CA GLN A 99 -5.93 -2.16 -21.48
C GLN A 99 -5.75 -0.71 -20.99
N GLY A 100 -5.19 0.16 -21.83
CA GLY A 100 -5.07 1.59 -21.54
C GLY A 100 -6.43 2.29 -21.32
N TRP A 101 -7.45 1.95 -22.10
CA TRP A 101 -8.80 2.49 -21.93
C TRP A 101 -9.57 1.82 -20.81
N ARG A 102 -9.26 0.57 -20.44
CA ARG A 102 -9.78 -0.05 -19.19
C ARG A 102 -9.32 0.72 -17.96
N LYS A 103 -8.05 1.16 -17.90
CA LYS A 103 -7.55 2.02 -16.82
C LYS A 103 -8.24 3.39 -16.79
N VAL A 104 -8.44 4.02 -17.95
CA VAL A 104 -9.17 5.30 -18.05
C VAL A 104 -10.65 5.15 -17.68
N ALA A 105 -11.30 4.06 -18.06
CA ALA A 105 -12.68 3.74 -17.71
C ALA A 105 -12.85 3.35 -16.23
N LEU A 106 -11.83 2.72 -15.62
CA LEU A 106 -11.78 2.44 -14.18
C LEU A 106 -11.65 3.74 -13.37
N ILE A 107 -10.72 4.62 -13.76
CA ILE A 107 -10.54 5.98 -13.20
C ILE A 107 -11.80 6.85 -13.38
N ALA A 108 -12.51 6.67 -14.51
CA ALA A 108 -13.77 7.36 -14.78
C ALA A 108 -14.98 6.71 -14.07
N GLY A 109 -14.91 5.41 -13.75
CA GLY A 109 -15.97 4.61 -13.15
C GLY A 109 -16.03 4.72 -11.62
N GLU A 110 -14.87 4.83 -10.97
CA GLU A 110 -14.78 5.15 -9.54
C GLU A 110 -14.79 6.68 -9.38
N GLU A 111 -16.00 7.23 -9.42
CA GLU A 111 -16.28 8.63 -9.10
C GLU A 111 -15.69 9.68 -10.07
N LYS A 112 -15.25 9.34 -11.28
CA LYS A 112 -14.61 10.30 -12.20
C LYS A 112 -13.46 11.05 -11.51
N THR A 113 -12.48 10.31 -11.01
CA THR A 113 -11.31 10.90 -10.34
C THR A 113 -10.33 11.47 -11.36
N LEU A 114 -9.76 12.65 -11.09
CA LEU A 114 -8.69 13.25 -11.88
C LEU A 114 -7.44 13.45 -11.02
N ASP A 115 -6.34 12.79 -11.39
CA ASP A 115 -5.03 12.93 -10.74
C ASP A 115 -4.07 13.76 -11.60
N LEU A 116 -3.61 14.87 -11.04
CA LEU A 116 -2.68 15.83 -11.64
C LEU A 116 -1.42 16.01 -10.79
N SER A 117 -1.09 15.02 -9.96
CA SER A 117 0.09 15.06 -9.10
C SER A 117 1.38 15.30 -9.89
N LYS A 118 2.30 16.08 -9.31
CA LYS A 118 3.59 16.52 -9.88
C LYS A 118 3.49 17.37 -11.14
N LYS A 119 2.29 17.81 -11.53
CA LYS A 119 2.10 18.73 -12.65
C LYS A 119 2.21 20.17 -12.18
N LYS A 120 2.82 21.01 -13.02
CA LYS A 120 2.74 22.45 -12.84
C LYS A 120 1.38 22.91 -13.37
N LEU A 121 0.58 23.50 -12.50
CA LEU A 121 -0.73 24.05 -12.82
C LEU A 121 -0.63 25.56 -12.72
N ASP A 122 -1.10 26.26 -13.76
CA ASP A 122 -1.30 27.70 -13.71
C ASP A 122 -2.79 28.06 -13.54
N GLU A 123 -3.08 29.36 -13.45
CA GLU A 123 -4.46 29.85 -13.33
C GLU A 123 -5.38 29.39 -14.47
N LYS A 124 -4.86 29.27 -15.71
CA LYS A 124 -5.66 28.86 -16.88
C LYS A 124 -6.01 27.38 -16.77
N ASP A 125 -5.06 26.56 -16.34
CA ASP A 125 -5.31 25.16 -16.05
C ASP A 125 -6.42 25.03 -15.01
N CYS A 126 -6.34 25.78 -13.90
CA CYS A 126 -7.36 25.76 -12.85
C CYS A 126 -8.75 26.22 -13.34
N GLN A 127 -8.82 27.23 -14.22
CA GLN A 127 -10.08 27.67 -14.82
C GLN A 127 -10.69 26.62 -15.75
N VAL A 128 -9.85 25.83 -16.41
CA VAL A 128 -10.29 24.70 -17.23
C VAL A 128 -10.85 23.61 -16.33
N LEU A 129 -10.20 23.31 -15.20
CA LEU A 129 -10.64 22.30 -14.24
C LEU A 129 -12.06 22.56 -13.71
N LEU A 130 -12.46 23.82 -13.53
CA LEU A 130 -13.83 24.19 -13.13
C LEU A 130 -14.92 23.73 -14.13
N LYS A 131 -14.56 23.50 -15.38
CA LYS A 131 -15.49 23.09 -16.45
C LYS A 131 -15.57 21.58 -16.61
N VAL A 132 -14.69 20.84 -15.94
CA VAL A 132 -14.58 19.39 -16.08
C VAL A 132 -15.53 18.71 -15.11
N PRO A 133 -16.31 17.71 -15.56
CA PRO A 133 -17.29 17.05 -14.70
C PRO A 133 -16.67 15.90 -13.88
N PHE A 134 -15.55 16.15 -13.19
CA PHE A 134 -15.02 15.23 -12.16
C PHE A 134 -15.65 15.53 -10.80
N ASN A 135 -15.63 14.55 -9.89
CA ASN A 135 -16.03 14.78 -8.50
C ASN A 135 -14.87 14.54 -7.50
N SER A 136 -13.75 13.99 -7.97
CA SER A 136 -12.56 13.75 -7.16
C SER A 136 -11.34 14.33 -7.88
N LEU A 137 -10.54 15.13 -7.17
CA LEU A 137 -9.37 15.82 -7.69
C LEU A 137 -8.18 15.59 -6.76
N ILE A 138 -7.11 15.05 -7.32
CA ILE A 138 -5.87 14.75 -6.62
C ILE A 138 -4.75 15.58 -7.24
N ILE A 139 -4.12 16.43 -6.44
CA ILE A 139 -2.98 17.26 -6.80
C ILE A 139 -1.95 17.13 -5.69
N LYS A 140 -1.02 16.17 -5.84
CA LYS A 140 0.06 15.96 -4.87
C LYS A 140 1.38 16.53 -5.40
N GLU A 141 2.17 17.12 -4.51
CA GLU A 141 3.51 17.62 -4.83
C GLU A 141 3.50 18.66 -5.97
N CYS A 142 2.51 19.57 -5.97
CA CYS A 142 2.40 20.63 -6.96
C CYS A 142 2.40 22.01 -6.31
N GLN A 143 3.22 22.94 -6.81
CA GLN A 143 3.22 24.31 -6.32
C GLN A 143 1.97 25.05 -6.80
N LEU A 144 1.00 25.25 -5.91
CA LEU A 144 -0.20 26.05 -6.18
C LEU A 144 -0.06 27.38 -5.46
N GLY A 145 -0.13 28.49 -6.21
CA GLY A 145 -0.25 29.81 -5.60
C GLY A 145 -1.66 30.03 -5.05
N ASP A 146 -1.81 31.10 -4.25
CA ASP A 146 -3.09 31.45 -3.62
C ASP A 146 -4.19 31.69 -4.66
N GLN A 147 -3.83 32.22 -5.84
CA GLN A 147 -4.76 32.50 -6.92
C GLN A 147 -5.28 31.22 -7.58
N GLU A 148 -4.42 30.21 -7.80
CA GLU A 148 -4.83 28.89 -8.29
C GLU A 148 -5.78 28.21 -7.31
N VAL A 149 -5.47 28.24 -6.01
CA VAL A 149 -6.33 27.69 -4.96
C VAL A 149 -7.68 28.40 -4.90
N LEU A 150 -7.70 29.73 -5.06
CA LEU A 150 -8.92 30.52 -5.12
C LEU A 150 -9.79 30.15 -6.33
N ILE A 151 -9.19 29.88 -7.49
CA ILE A 151 -9.92 29.42 -8.66
C ILE A 151 -10.50 28.03 -8.38
N LEU A 152 -9.70 27.10 -7.88
CA LEU A 152 -10.14 25.73 -7.56
C LEU A 152 -11.26 25.72 -6.52
N SER A 153 -11.25 26.64 -5.55
CA SER A 153 -12.28 26.71 -4.52
C SER A 153 -13.67 27.09 -5.06
N GLN A 154 -13.79 27.54 -6.32
CA GLN A 154 -15.08 27.82 -6.95
C GLN A 154 -15.79 26.57 -7.50
N ALA A 155 -15.17 25.39 -7.40
CA ALA A 155 -15.74 24.16 -7.92
C ALA A 155 -16.96 23.70 -7.10
N THR A 156 -18.08 23.42 -7.76
CA THR A 156 -19.35 23.04 -7.08
C THR A 156 -19.59 21.54 -7.01
N ARG A 157 -18.77 20.75 -7.70
CA ARG A 157 -19.00 19.31 -7.92
C ARG A 157 -18.00 18.41 -7.22
N ILE A 158 -16.90 18.99 -6.74
CA ILE A 158 -15.83 18.23 -6.10
C ILE A 158 -16.33 17.76 -4.73
N LYS A 159 -16.34 16.45 -4.56
CA LYS A 159 -16.58 15.74 -3.30
C LYS A 159 -15.27 15.42 -2.58
N HIS A 160 -14.25 15.06 -3.34
CA HIS A 160 -12.95 14.67 -2.81
C HIS A 160 -11.85 15.57 -3.37
N LEU A 161 -11.17 16.30 -2.50
CA LEU A 161 -10.06 17.18 -2.87
C LEU A 161 -8.82 16.82 -2.07
N ALA A 162 -7.75 16.41 -2.75
CA ALA A 162 -6.47 16.12 -2.11
C ALA A 162 -5.39 17.05 -2.68
N LEU A 163 -4.86 17.93 -1.83
CA LEU A 163 -3.81 18.90 -2.16
C LEU A 163 -2.57 18.65 -1.28
N PHE A 164 -2.06 17.43 -1.31
CA PHE A 164 -0.92 16.99 -0.49
C PHE A 164 0.37 17.69 -0.91
N ASN A 165 1.10 18.26 0.05
CA ASN A 165 2.41 18.89 -0.21
C ASN A 165 2.37 19.86 -1.41
N SER A 166 1.44 20.81 -1.36
CA SER A 166 1.16 21.73 -2.47
C SER A 166 1.44 23.19 -2.11
N GLU A 167 2.27 23.41 -1.09
CA GLU A 167 2.69 24.73 -0.57
C GLU A 167 1.53 25.64 -0.12
N ILE A 168 0.38 25.05 0.24
CA ILE A 168 -0.80 25.81 0.64
C ILE A 168 -0.57 26.48 2.00
N GLY A 169 -0.69 27.80 2.04
CA GLY A 169 -0.64 28.59 3.26
C GLY A 169 -2.01 28.82 3.89
N ALA A 170 -2.04 29.68 4.91
CA ALA A 170 -3.29 30.09 5.55
C ALA A 170 -4.27 30.77 4.58
N GLU A 171 -3.77 31.57 3.63
CA GLU A 171 -4.59 32.25 2.61
C GLU A 171 -5.25 31.26 1.66
N GLY A 172 -4.51 30.26 1.17
CA GLY A 172 -5.09 29.16 0.39
C GLY A 172 -6.16 28.38 1.18
N ALA A 173 -5.94 28.07 2.46
CA ALA A 173 -6.99 27.48 3.30
C ALA A 173 -8.22 28.40 3.44
N HIS A 174 -8.01 29.70 3.57
CA HIS A 174 -9.10 30.68 3.60
C HIS A 174 -9.90 30.72 2.29
N ALA A 175 -9.21 30.61 1.15
CA ALA A 175 -9.83 30.54 -0.15
C ALA A 175 -10.66 29.26 -0.33
N LEU A 176 -10.17 28.11 0.14
CA LEU A 176 -10.91 26.84 0.16
C LEU A 176 -12.13 26.91 1.07
N ALA A 177 -11.95 27.42 2.30
CA ALA A 177 -13.00 27.51 3.31
C ALA A 177 -14.18 28.39 2.87
N ASN A 178 -13.90 29.51 2.20
CA ASN A 178 -14.91 30.46 1.77
C ASN A 178 -15.32 30.31 0.30
N GLY A 179 -14.83 29.26 -0.36
CA GLY A 179 -15.19 28.92 -1.73
C GLY A 179 -16.61 28.39 -1.88
N ASN A 180 -16.90 27.88 -3.07
CA ASN A 180 -18.17 27.26 -3.45
C ASN A 180 -18.09 25.73 -3.48
N LEU A 181 -17.25 25.15 -2.62
CA LEU A 181 -17.02 23.70 -2.45
C LEU A 181 -18.19 23.00 -1.74
N ILE A 182 -19.43 23.28 -2.13
CA ILE A 182 -20.65 22.85 -1.45
C ILE A 182 -20.87 21.33 -1.46
N ALA A 183 -20.24 20.62 -2.40
CA ALA A 183 -20.32 19.17 -2.51
C ALA A 183 -19.19 18.44 -1.77
N LEU A 184 -18.23 19.18 -1.18
CA LEU A 184 -17.02 18.62 -0.62
C LEU A 184 -17.31 17.85 0.66
N THR A 185 -16.96 16.58 0.65
CA THR A 185 -17.09 15.66 1.79
C THR A 185 -15.74 15.21 2.32
N SER A 186 -14.68 15.26 1.51
CA SER A 186 -13.32 14.88 1.89
C SER A 186 -12.31 15.92 1.44
N LEU A 187 -11.51 16.41 2.38
CA LEU A 187 -10.42 17.34 2.13
C LEU A 187 -9.12 16.83 2.74
N ASN A 188 -8.10 16.62 1.91
CA ASN A 188 -6.74 16.32 2.36
C ASN A 188 -5.81 17.49 2.04
N LEU A 189 -5.18 18.03 3.08
CA LEU A 189 -4.21 19.11 3.03
C LEU A 189 -2.90 18.72 3.74
N THR A 190 -2.57 17.44 3.83
CA THR A 190 -1.37 16.97 4.55
C THR A 190 -0.09 17.60 3.98
N TYR A 191 0.91 17.86 4.84
CA TYR A 191 2.21 18.44 4.47
C TYR A 191 2.11 19.82 3.79
N ASN A 192 1.22 20.68 4.27
CA ASN A 192 1.18 22.09 3.86
C ASN A 192 1.58 22.99 5.04
N ASN A 193 1.30 24.29 4.96
CA ASN A 193 1.63 25.27 5.98
C ASN A 193 0.37 26.07 6.38
N ILE A 194 -0.72 25.34 6.65
CA ILE A 194 -2.03 25.90 6.97
C ILE A 194 -1.99 26.74 8.26
N ARG A 195 -1.24 26.31 9.28
CA ARG A 195 -1.12 26.98 10.60
C ARG A 195 -2.47 27.19 11.30
N ASP A 196 -2.45 27.85 12.46
CA ASP A 196 -3.66 28.13 13.24
C ASP A 196 -4.68 28.99 12.50
N SER A 197 -4.23 30.00 11.76
CA SER A 197 -5.12 30.90 11.02
C SER A 197 -5.85 30.20 9.86
N GLY A 198 -5.17 29.32 9.14
CA GLY A 198 -5.83 28.51 8.10
C GLY A 198 -6.79 27.49 8.68
N ALA A 199 -6.44 26.85 9.81
CA ALA A 199 -7.33 25.95 10.53
C ALA A 199 -8.59 26.68 11.02
N GLN A 200 -8.45 27.90 11.52
CA GLN A 200 -9.57 28.76 11.88
C GLN A 200 -10.46 29.10 10.68
N ALA A 201 -9.86 29.40 9.53
CA ALA A 201 -10.63 29.65 8.31
C ALA A 201 -11.45 28.41 7.91
N LEU A 202 -10.83 27.24 7.84
CA LEU A 202 -11.51 25.97 7.54
C LEU A 202 -12.64 25.67 8.52
N ALA A 203 -12.44 25.92 9.81
CA ALA A 203 -13.45 25.70 10.85
C ALA A 203 -14.69 26.60 10.73
N SER A 204 -14.51 27.84 10.25
CA SER A 204 -15.57 28.84 10.13
C SER A 204 -16.21 28.94 8.74
N GLY A 205 -15.63 28.25 7.75
CA GLY A 205 -16.05 28.30 6.35
C GLY A 205 -17.29 27.47 6.02
N ASN A 206 -17.58 27.41 4.72
CA ASN A 206 -18.72 26.72 4.12
C ASN A 206 -18.44 25.23 3.89
N LEU A 207 -17.87 24.54 4.90
CA LEU A 207 -17.40 23.16 4.81
C LEU A 207 -18.17 22.19 5.72
N GLY A 208 -19.40 22.54 6.13
CA GLY A 208 -20.20 21.72 7.06
C GLY A 208 -20.64 20.34 6.54
N ALA A 209 -20.46 20.08 5.24
CA ALA A 209 -20.68 18.76 4.63
C ALA A 209 -19.45 17.84 4.73
N LEU A 210 -18.30 18.33 5.21
CA LEU A 210 -17.11 17.52 5.37
C LEU A 210 -17.35 16.38 6.37
N THR A 211 -17.03 15.17 5.92
CA THR A 211 -17.00 13.95 6.74
C THR A 211 -15.57 13.48 6.98
N SER A 212 -14.61 13.89 6.14
CA SER A 212 -13.19 13.58 6.29
C SER A 212 -12.32 14.82 6.10
N LEU A 213 -11.45 15.08 7.07
CA LEU A 213 -10.49 16.18 7.02
C LEU A 213 -9.11 15.69 7.46
N ASP A 214 -8.13 15.82 6.58
CA ASP A 214 -6.73 15.49 6.85
C ASP A 214 -5.88 16.77 6.81
N LEU A 215 -5.31 17.09 7.97
CA LEU A 215 -4.47 18.24 8.24
C LEU A 215 -3.12 17.81 8.85
N GLY A 216 -2.66 16.59 8.58
CA GLY A 216 -1.39 16.12 9.11
C GLY A 216 -0.21 16.99 8.64
N SER A 217 0.80 17.21 9.49
CA SER A 217 2.01 17.97 9.16
C SER A 217 1.73 19.41 8.65
N ASN A 218 0.94 20.21 9.37
CA ASN A 218 0.53 21.56 8.95
C ASN A 218 0.93 22.71 9.88
N ASN A 219 1.78 22.39 10.88
CA ASN A 219 2.20 23.33 11.92
C ASN A 219 1.01 24.01 12.64
N ILE A 220 -0.04 23.23 12.89
CA ILE A 220 -1.22 23.65 13.66
C ILE A 220 -0.91 23.46 15.16
N GLY A 221 -1.20 24.49 15.94
CA GLY A 221 -1.10 24.50 17.40
C GLY A 221 -2.46 24.33 18.08
N ALA A 222 -2.48 24.52 19.39
CA ALA A 222 -3.70 24.39 20.18
C ALA A 222 -4.81 25.36 19.76
N ALA A 223 -4.46 26.57 19.28
CA ALA A 223 -5.45 27.57 18.88
C ALA A 223 -6.18 27.18 17.59
N GLY A 224 -5.48 26.66 16.59
CA GLY A 224 -6.10 26.15 15.37
C GLY A 224 -6.99 24.95 15.64
N VAL A 225 -6.55 24.02 16.50
CA VAL A 225 -7.39 22.89 16.93
C VAL A 225 -8.62 23.34 17.70
N GLN A 226 -8.49 24.35 18.57
CA GLN A 226 -9.64 24.94 19.25
C GLN A 226 -10.67 25.50 18.27
N ALA A 227 -10.22 26.15 17.20
CA ALA A 227 -11.11 26.62 16.15
C ALA A 227 -11.80 25.44 15.45
N LEU A 228 -11.04 24.43 14.99
CA LEU A 228 -11.61 23.22 14.34
C LEU A 228 -12.65 22.52 15.22
N ALA A 229 -12.33 22.33 16.50
CA ALA A 229 -13.19 21.65 17.46
C ALA A 229 -14.49 22.41 17.78
N SER A 230 -14.50 23.74 17.68
CA SER A 230 -15.67 24.59 17.95
C SER A 230 -16.39 25.08 16.69
N GLY A 231 -15.85 24.78 15.51
CA GLY A 231 -16.36 25.23 14.22
C GLY A 231 -17.55 24.43 13.68
N ASN A 232 -17.90 24.73 12.43
CA ASN A 232 -19.01 24.11 11.71
C ASN A 232 -18.57 22.80 11.02
N LEU A 233 -18.05 21.85 11.81
CA LEU A 233 -17.51 20.58 11.31
C LEU A 233 -18.12 19.36 12.02
N SER A 234 -19.35 19.50 12.52
CA SER A 234 -20.05 18.46 13.29
C SER A 234 -20.36 17.17 12.52
N SER A 235 -20.27 17.22 11.19
CA SER A 235 -20.44 16.07 10.29
C SER A 235 -19.17 15.23 10.14
N LEU A 236 -18.04 15.66 10.72
CA LEU A 236 -16.78 14.93 10.62
C LEU A 236 -16.88 13.57 11.28
N ILE A 237 -16.48 12.57 10.49
CA ILE A 237 -16.36 11.16 10.87
C ILE A 237 -14.87 10.81 11.04
N SER A 238 -14.00 11.41 10.23
CA SER A 238 -12.55 11.19 10.27
C SER A 238 -11.80 12.52 10.35
N LEU A 239 -10.87 12.61 11.29
CA LEU A 239 -9.99 13.75 11.45
C LEU A 239 -8.54 13.28 11.65
N ASP A 240 -7.64 13.69 10.76
CA ASP A 240 -6.19 13.50 10.91
C ASP A 240 -5.55 14.85 11.24
N LEU A 241 -4.92 14.92 12.41
CA LEU A 241 -4.12 16.05 12.89
C LEU A 241 -2.69 15.61 13.24
N GLY A 242 -2.23 14.46 12.71
CA GLY A 242 -0.91 13.91 12.98
C GLY A 242 0.24 14.88 12.68
N SER A 243 1.35 14.75 13.39
CA SER A 243 2.57 15.55 13.16
C SER A 243 2.35 17.07 13.22
N ASN A 244 1.53 17.52 14.17
CA ASN A 244 1.34 18.93 14.49
C ASN A 244 1.94 19.25 15.88
N SER A 245 1.66 20.41 16.46
CA SER A 245 2.15 20.78 17.80
C SER A 245 1.00 21.20 18.72
N ILE A 246 -0.05 20.38 18.75
CA ILE A 246 -1.31 20.74 19.41
C ILE A 246 -1.23 20.65 20.95
N GLY A 247 -0.39 19.74 21.48
CA GLY A 247 -0.18 19.53 22.91
C GLY A 247 -1.46 19.19 23.70
N ASP A 248 -1.36 19.26 25.03
CA ASP A 248 -2.47 18.95 25.94
C ASP A 248 -3.67 19.87 25.75
N SER A 249 -3.44 21.16 25.50
CA SER A 249 -4.51 22.14 25.29
C SER A 249 -5.31 21.85 24.01
N GLY A 250 -4.64 21.44 22.92
CA GLY A 250 -5.33 21.04 21.70
C GLY A 250 -6.13 19.75 21.88
N ALA A 251 -5.58 18.75 22.59
CA ALA A 251 -6.32 17.54 22.93
C ALA A 251 -7.55 17.83 23.80
N GLN A 252 -7.44 18.77 24.74
CA GLN A 252 -8.57 19.24 25.55
C GLN A 252 -9.64 19.96 24.71
N ALA A 253 -9.22 20.74 23.72
CA ALA A 253 -10.15 21.39 22.80
C ALA A 253 -10.94 20.37 21.98
N LEU A 254 -10.29 19.35 21.44
CA LEU A 254 -10.96 18.24 20.73
C LEU A 254 -11.95 17.51 21.62
N ALA A 255 -11.54 17.17 22.84
CA ALA A 255 -12.37 16.47 23.81
C ALA A 255 -13.67 17.22 24.16
N ASN A 256 -13.62 18.55 24.21
CA ASN A 256 -14.74 19.41 24.58
C ASN A 256 -15.50 19.99 23.37
N GLY A 257 -15.06 19.66 22.16
CA GLY A 257 -15.58 20.21 20.92
C GLY A 257 -16.90 19.59 20.46
N ASN A 258 -17.38 20.09 19.32
CA ASN A 258 -18.58 19.60 18.64
C ASN A 258 -18.25 18.52 17.59
N LEU A 259 -17.55 17.47 18.02
CA LEU A 259 -17.01 16.40 17.16
C LEU A 259 -17.49 15.01 17.58
N ALA A 260 -18.69 14.91 18.15
CA ALA A 260 -19.25 13.66 18.67
C ALA A 260 -19.51 12.58 17.60
N ALA A 261 -19.56 12.96 16.33
CA ALA A 261 -19.70 12.06 15.20
C ALA A 261 -18.39 11.39 14.76
N LEU A 262 -17.24 11.79 15.33
CA LEU A 262 -15.96 11.21 14.97
C LEU A 262 -15.92 9.72 15.30
N ILE A 263 -15.54 8.94 14.28
CA ILE A 263 -15.27 7.50 14.33
C ILE A 263 -13.76 7.25 14.34
N SER A 264 -13.00 8.08 13.62
CA SER A 264 -11.54 7.98 13.52
C SER A 264 -10.85 9.29 13.86
N LEU A 265 -9.84 9.22 14.72
CA LEU A 265 -9.05 10.38 15.13
C LEU A 265 -7.56 10.01 15.17
N ASP A 266 -6.76 10.65 14.30
CA ASP A 266 -5.29 10.53 14.31
C ASP A 266 -4.66 11.77 14.96
N LEU A 267 -3.95 11.54 16.06
CA LEU A 267 -3.21 12.54 16.83
C LEU A 267 -1.75 12.14 17.03
N ARG A 268 -1.17 11.32 16.15
CA ARG A 268 0.23 10.94 16.27
C ARG A 268 1.16 12.16 16.25
N TRP A 269 2.32 12.07 16.89
CA TRP A 269 3.36 13.11 16.83
C TRP A 269 2.89 14.52 17.22
N ASN A 270 2.16 14.66 18.33
CA ASN A 270 1.52 15.92 18.72
C ASN A 270 1.93 16.47 20.08
N LYS A 271 2.92 15.84 20.74
CA LYS A 271 3.40 16.21 22.08
C LYS A 271 2.28 16.23 23.13
N ILE A 272 1.28 15.37 22.98
CA ILE A 272 0.21 15.17 23.97
C ILE A 272 0.82 14.44 25.17
N GLY A 273 0.54 14.93 26.36
CA GLY A 273 0.95 14.35 27.64
C GLY A 273 -0.22 13.68 28.37
N VAL A 274 -0.01 13.45 29.67
CA VAL A 274 -1.01 12.85 30.57
C VAL A 274 -2.29 13.69 30.62
N VAL A 275 -2.18 15.03 30.63
CA VAL A 275 -3.35 15.91 30.77
C VAL A 275 -4.23 15.84 29.53
N GLY A 276 -3.64 15.82 28.34
CA GLY A 276 -4.37 15.70 27.08
C GLY A 276 -5.01 14.32 26.90
N ALA A 277 -4.31 13.23 27.22
CA ALA A 277 -4.93 11.89 27.22
C ALA A 277 -6.11 11.80 28.20
N ARG A 278 -5.98 12.40 29.39
CA ARG A 278 -7.09 12.47 30.34
C ARG A 278 -8.26 13.30 29.80
N ALA A 279 -7.99 14.36 29.06
CA ALA A 279 -9.06 15.14 28.43
C ALA A 279 -9.79 14.31 27.37
N LEU A 280 -9.06 13.66 26.46
CA LEU A 280 -9.64 12.76 25.44
C LEU A 280 -10.47 11.64 26.07
N ALA A 281 -9.97 11.03 27.15
CA ALA A 281 -10.66 9.97 27.88
C ALA A 281 -12.03 10.39 28.46
N ASN A 282 -12.18 11.67 28.84
CA ASN A 282 -13.39 12.19 29.47
C ASN A 282 -14.23 13.06 28.52
N GLY A 283 -13.80 13.19 27.26
CA GLY A 283 -14.42 14.05 26.25
C GLY A 283 -15.68 13.45 25.61
N ASN A 284 -16.30 14.25 24.74
CA ASN A 284 -17.48 13.89 23.98
C ASN A 284 -17.10 13.18 22.66
N LEU A 285 -16.42 12.03 22.77
CA LEU A 285 -15.88 11.27 21.64
C LEU A 285 -16.34 9.80 21.67
N SER A 286 -17.54 9.52 22.20
CA SER A 286 -18.04 8.16 22.45
C SER A 286 -18.24 7.32 21.18
N SER A 287 -18.31 7.96 20.01
CA SER A 287 -18.44 7.28 18.71
C SER A 287 -17.10 6.78 18.15
N LEU A 288 -15.96 7.15 18.77
CA LEU A 288 -14.65 6.75 18.28
C LEU A 288 -14.49 5.23 18.32
N THR A 289 -14.17 4.67 17.16
CA THR A 289 -13.76 3.27 17.01
C THR A 289 -12.26 3.16 16.79
N SER A 290 -11.60 4.23 16.32
CA SER A 290 -10.15 4.28 16.08
C SER A 290 -9.54 5.54 16.68
N LEU A 291 -8.48 5.36 17.48
CA LEU A 291 -7.71 6.44 18.07
C LEU A 291 -6.21 6.17 17.92
N ASP A 292 -5.52 7.06 17.21
CA ASP A 292 -4.07 7.03 17.09
C ASP A 292 -3.40 8.10 17.96
N LEU A 293 -2.60 7.66 18.92
CA LEU A 293 -1.81 8.50 19.81
C LEU A 293 -0.31 8.20 19.70
N GLN A 294 0.15 7.55 18.64
CA GLN A 294 1.54 7.19 18.43
C GLN A 294 2.48 8.39 18.61
N HIS A 295 3.67 8.15 19.19
CA HIS A 295 4.71 9.18 19.33
C HIS A 295 4.23 10.45 20.07
N ASN A 296 3.56 10.23 21.21
CA ASN A 296 3.24 11.27 22.18
C ASN A 296 3.99 11.01 23.50
N SER A 297 3.60 11.69 24.58
CA SER A 297 4.17 11.56 25.92
C SER A 297 3.10 11.15 26.93
N ILE A 298 2.21 10.23 26.53
CA ILE A 298 1.03 9.83 27.32
C ILE A 298 1.43 9.16 28.65
N GLY A 299 2.43 8.27 28.64
CA GLY A 299 2.88 7.54 29.82
C GLY A 299 1.80 6.64 30.48
N PRO A 300 2.14 5.94 31.58
CA PRO A 300 1.21 5.03 32.25
C PRO A 300 -0.06 5.71 32.79
N ALA A 301 0.06 6.92 33.34
CA ALA A 301 -1.08 7.65 33.92
C ALA A 301 -2.07 8.14 32.85
N GLY A 302 -1.58 8.53 31.67
CA GLY A 302 -2.43 8.88 30.55
C GLY A 302 -3.18 7.65 30.01
N VAL A 303 -2.49 6.52 29.90
CA VAL A 303 -3.11 5.23 29.54
C VAL A 303 -4.15 4.80 30.56
N GLN A 304 -3.89 4.98 31.86
CA GLN A 304 -4.88 4.70 32.89
C GLN A 304 -6.16 5.55 32.73
N SER A 305 -6.02 6.79 32.27
CA SER A 305 -7.19 7.63 31.98
C SER A 305 -7.96 7.08 30.78
N LEU A 306 -7.27 6.75 29.68
CA LEU A 306 -7.87 6.16 28.47
C LEU A 306 -8.56 4.82 28.77
N ALA A 307 -7.92 3.95 29.55
CA ALA A 307 -8.46 2.64 29.91
C ALA A 307 -9.78 2.74 30.69
N ASN A 308 -9.98 3.80 31.47
CA ASN A 308 -11.18 4.03 32.27
C ASN A 308 -12.22 4.93 31.59
N SER A 309 -11.95 5.34 30.35
CA SER A 309 -12.75 6.28 29.56
C SER A 309 -14.14 5.76 29.20
N ASN A 310 -14.94 6.65 28.61
CA ASN A 310 -16.21 6.32 27.97
C ASN A 310 -16.06 6.02 26.46
N LEU A 311 -14.84 5.78 25.97
CA LEU A 311 -14.57 5.39 24.59
C LEU A 311 -14.89 3.90 24.38
N THR A 312 -16.08 3.47 24.79
CA THR A 312 -16.45 2.04 24.82
C THR A 312 -16.71 1.46 23.44
N ALA A 313 -16.78 2.28 22.40
CA ALA A 313 -16.83 1.84 21.01
C ALA A 313 -15.44 1.61 20.39
N LEU A 314 -14.36 1.90 21.13
CA LEU A 314 -13.00 1.88 20.61
C LEU A 314 -12.55 0.44 20.33
N THR A 315 -12.39 0.11 19.05
CA THR A 315 -11.94 -1.20 18.58
C THR A 315 -10.46 -1.18 18.15
N SER A 316 -9.89 -0.01 17.88
CA SER A 316 -8.49 0.17 17.50
C SER A 316 -7.83 1.27 18.32
N LEU A 317 -6.71 0.94 18.97
CA LEU A 317 -5.94 1.87 19.78
C LEU A 317 -4.45 1.76 19.46
N ASN A 318 -3.86 2.85 18.97
CA ASN A 318 -2.42 2.94 18.73
C ASN A 318 -1.74 3.79 19.82
N LEU A 319 -0.89 3.16 20.62
CA LEU A 319 -0.12 3.77 21.71
C LEU A 319 1.40 3.65 21.48
N GLN A 320 1.84 3.33 20.27
CA GLN A 320 3.24 3.14 19.96
C GLN A 320 4.10 4.34 20.41
N CYS A 321 5.32 4.08 20.87
CA CYS A 321 6.29 5.11 21.24
C CYS A 321 5.84 6.08 22.35
N ASN A 322 4.97 5.65 23.28
CA ASN A 322 4.48 6.48 24.41
C ASN A 322 5.09 6.16 25.78
N LYS A 323 6.10 5.28 25.86
CA LYS A 323 6.77 4.86 27.11
C LYS A 323 5.76 4.51 28.22
N ILE A 324 4.75 3.71 27.91
CA ILE A 324 3.67 3.41 28.85
C ILE A 324 4.09 2.42 29.94
N GLY A 325 5.08 1.57 29.64
CA GLY A 325 5.63 0.57 30.57
C GLY A 325 4.59 -0.45 31.06
N GLU A 326 5.03 -1.30 31.99
CA GLU A 326 4.21 -2.33 32.62
C GLU A 326 2.93 -1.76 33.25
N ALA A 327 3.05 -0.64 33.97
CA ALA A 327 1.93 0.00 34.66
C ALA A 327 0.84 0.49 33.68
N GLY A 328 1.23 0.95 32.49
CA GLY A 328 0.27 1.34 31.44
C GLY A 328 -0.54 0.15 30.93
N VAL A 329 0.13 -0.99 30.69
CA VAL A 329 -0.56 -2.21 30.25
C VAL A 329 -1.47 -2.75 31.34
N GLN A 330 -1.02 -2.77 32.60
CA GLN A 330 -1.84 -3.15 33.75
C GLN A 330 -3.13 -2.32 33.83
N ALA A 331 -3.06 -1.03 33.51
CA ALA A 331 -4.23 -0.17 33.47
C ALA A 331 -5.16 -0.52 32.29
N LEU A 332 -4.63 -0.79 31.09
CA LEU A 332 -5.44 -1.21 29.92
C LEU A 332 -6.24 -2.47 30.22
N VAL A 333 -5.58 -3.51 30.74
CA VAL A 333 -6.17 -4.84 30.96
C VAL A 333 -7.12 -4.92 32.15
N SER A 334 -7.13 -3.88 32.99
CA SER A 334 -8.08 -3.72 34.10
C SER A 334 -9.19 -2.72 33.75
N GLY A 335 -9.13 -2.12 32.56
CA GLY A 335 -10.01 -1.04 32.12
C GLY A 335 -11.29 -1.53 31.43
N LYS A 336 -11.99 -0.57 30.81
CA LYS A 336 -13.27 -0.75 30.13
C LYS A 336 -13.17 -0.98 28.63
N LEU A 337 -11.97 -0.87 28.04
CA LEU A 337 -11.74 -0.99 26.60
C LEU A 337 -11.70 -2.46 26.12
N VAL A 338 -12.65 -3.26 26.57
CA VAL A 338 -12.68 -4.73 26.37
C VAL A 338 -13.05 -5.15 24.94
N VAL A 339 -13.55 -4.22 24.13
CA VAL A 339 -13.93 -4.45 22.73
C VAL A 339 -12.80 -4.14 21.74
N LEU A 340 -11.58 -3.87 22.24
CA LEU A 340 -10.41 -3.68 21.40
C LEU A 340 -10.14 -4.95 20.58
N ASN A 341 -10.12 -4.78 19.26
CA ASN A 341 -9.74 -5.78 18.29
C ASN A 341 -8.27 -5.60 17.88
N SER A 342 -7.80 -4.34 17.82
CA SER A 342 -6.45 -3.99 17.43
C SER A 342 -5.77 -3.14 18.49
N LEU A 343 -4.59 -3.58 18.95
CA LEU A 343 -3.79 -2.86 19.93
C LEU A 343 -2.32 -2.79 19.48
N TYR A 344 -1.81 -1.57 19.37
CA TYR A 344 -0.43 -1.32 18.92
C TYR A 344 0.42 -0.71 20.04
N LEU A 345 1.45 -1.45 20.47
CA LEU A 345 2.30 -1.14 21.61
C LEU A 345 3.79 -1.14 21.26
N ARG A 346 4.16 -0.99 19.98
CA ARG A 346 5.55 -0.87 19.56
C ARG A 346 6.35 0.15 20.37
N THR A 347 7.55 -0.22 20.82
CA THR A 347 8.47 0.68 21.56
C THR A 347 7.80 1.35 22.76
N THR A 348 7.11 0.57 23.60
CA THR A 348 6.45 1.08 24.81
C THR A 348 7.09 0.61 26.13
N CYS A 349 8.14 -0.20 26.05
CA CYS A 349 8.93 -0.70 27.18
C CYS A 349 8.12 -1.57 28.17
N ILE A 350 7.24 -2.43 27.67
CA ILE A 350 6.35 -3.23 28.54
C ILE A 350 7.03 -4.46 29.15
N GLY A 351 8.08 -5.00 28.53
CA GLY A 351 8.80 -6.18 29.01
C GLY A 351 7.93 -7.42 29.25
N ASP A 352 8.48 -8.42 29.94
CA ASP A 352 7.78 -9.66 30.25
C ASP A 352 6.60 -9.46 31.20
N ALA A 353 6.74 -8.61 32.22
CA ALA A 353 5.69 -8.41 33.21
C ALA A 353 4.46 -7.70 32.63
N GLY A 354 4.65 -6.69 31.76
CA GLY A 354 3.55 -6.05 31.04
C GLY A 354 2.90 -7.02 30.05
N THR A 355 3.71 -7.84 29.38
CA THR A 355 3.20 -8.88 28.47
C THR A 355 2.39 -9.94 29.21
N GLN A 356 2.82 -10.35 30.40
CA GLN A 356 2.07 -11.26 31.27
C GLN A 356 0.75 -10.64 31.74
N ALA A 357 0.72 -9.33 31.99
CA ALA A 357 -0.51 -8.60 32.30
C ALA A 357 -1.50 -8.67 31.13
N LEU A 358 -1.01 -8.43 29.92
CA LEU A 358 -1.79 -8.50 28.69
C LEU A 358 -2.41 -9.88 28.48
N ALA A 359 -1.60 -10.93 28.65
CA ALA A 359 -2.02 -12.30 28.49
C ALA A 359 -3.15 -12.73 29.45
N ASN A 360 -3.11 -12.24 30.69
CA ASN A 360 -4.09 -12.58 31.73
C ASN A 360 -5.25 -11.56 31.83
N GLY A 361 -5.26 -10.59 30.93
CA GLY A 361 -6.17 -9.45 30.95
C GLY A 361 -7.58 -9.74 30.44
N ASN A 362 -8.38 -8.68 30.39
CA ASN A 362 -9.75 -8.70 29.87
C ASN A 362 -9.88 -8.33 28.38
N LEU A 363 -8.78 -8.32 27.62
CA LEU A 363 -8.73 -7.93 26.20
C LEU A 363 -8.88 -9.14 25.26
N SER A 364 -9.81 -10.04 25.56
CA SER A 364 -9.99 -11.29 24.82
C SER A 364 -10.69 -11.13 23.45
N ALA A 365 -11.03 -9.90 23.07
CA ALA A 365 -11.54 -9.59 21.73
C ALA A 365 -10.42 -9.28 20.72
N LEU A 366 -9.17 -9.16 21.19
CA LEU A 366 -8.05 -8.83 20.32
C LEU A 366 -7.87 -9.86 19.21
N THR A 367 -7.84 -9.37 17.97
CA THR A 367 -7.50 -10.15 16.77
C THR A 367 -6.13 -9.74 16.23
N SER A 368 -5.71 -8.49 16.49
CA SER A 368 -4.41 -7.96 16.09
C SER A 368 -3.68 -7.33 17.27
N LEU A 369 -2.45 -7.77 17.48
CA LEU A 369 -1.59 -7.29 18.56
C LEU A 369 -0.18 -7.04 18.06
N ASP A 370 0.29 -5.80 18.22
CA ASP A 370 1.65 -5.40 17.87
C ASP A 370 2.46 -5.04 19.11
N LEU A 371 3.49 -5.86 19.37
CA LEU A 371 4.41 -5.77 20.50
C LEU A 371 5.86 -5.57 20.05
N GLU A 372 6.11 -5.05 18.84
CA GLU A 372 7.46 -4.82 18.33
C GLU A 372 8.33 -4.00 19.32
N ASP A 373 9.60 -4.35 19.46
CA ASP A 373 10.59 -3.54 20.20
C ASP A 373 10.19 -3.21 21.65
N ASN A 374 9.82 -4.25 22.42
CA ASN A 374 9.38 -4.09 23.81
C ASN A 374 10.26 -4.80 24.85
N ARG A 375 11.39 -5.36 24.43
CA ARG A 375 12.31 -6.14 25.27
C ARG A 375 11.63 -7.35 25.92
N ILE A 376 10.72 -7.98 25.20
CA ILE A 376 10.01 -9.20 25.62
C ILE A 376 10.94 -10.40 25.43
N GLY A 377 11.05 -11.23 26.45
CA GLY A 377 11.78 -12.49 26.43
C GLY A 377 10.85 -13.70 26.48
N ASP A 378 11.44 -14.86 26.78
CA ASP A 378 10.73 -16.14 26.77
C ASP A 378 9.57 -16.19 27.77
N ALA A 379 9.72 -15.54 28.93
CA ALA A 379 8.68 -15.54 29.97
C ALA A 379 7.43 -14.75 29.55
N GLY A 380 7.60 -13.60 28.90
CA GLY A 380 6.49 -12.82 28.37
C GLY A 380 5.75 -13.57 27.27
N VAL A 381 6.48 -14.17 26.33
CA VAL A 381 5.88 -14.97 25.25
C VAL A 381 5.18 -16.21 25.79
N GLN A 382 5.77 -16.89 26.79
CA GLN A 382 5.12 -18.03 27.46
C GLN A 382 3.81 -17.62 28.14
N ALA A 383 3.75 -16.41 28.72
CA ALA A 383 2.50 -15.90 29.27
C ALA A 383 1.47 -15.67 28.16
N LEU A 384 1.83 -14.99 27.05
CA LEU A 384 0.93 -14.79 25.89
C LEU A 384 0.36 -16.11 25.38
N ALA A 385 1.24 -17.10 25.20
CA ALA A 385 0.88 -18.41 24.67
C ALA A 385 -0.16 -19.14 25.54
N ASN A 386 -0.14 -18.94 26.85
CA ASN A 386 -1.06 -19.59 27.78
C ASN A 386 -2.22 -18.66 28.23
N GLY A 387 -2.29 -17.46 27.66
CA GLY A 387 -3.23 -16.42 28.06
C GLY A 387 -4.61 -16.53 27.40
N ASN A 388 -5.42 -15.51 27.63
CA ASN A 388 -6.79 -15.37 27.13
C ASN A 388 -6.85 -14.57 25.82
N LEU A 389 -6.04 -14.97 24.84
CA LEU A 389 -5.89 -14.28 23.55
C LEU A 389 -6.09 -15.22 22.35
N ALA A 390 -6.94 -16.24 22.51
CA ALA A 390 -7.19 -17.27 21.49
C ALA A 390 -7.79 -16.73 20.19
N THR A 391 -8.36 -15.53 20.21
CA THR A 391 -8.91 -14.83 19.03
C THR A 391 -7.85 -14.15 18.17
N LEU A 392 -6.59 -14.09 18.61
CA LEU A 392 -5.52 -13.46 17.84
C LEU A 392 -5.33 -14.18 16.51
N THR A 393 -5.39 -13.41 15.44
CA THR A 393 -5.05 -13.84 14.08
C THR A 393 -3.74 -13.22 13.61
N SER A 394 -3.36 -12.07 14.17
CA SER A 394 -2.12 -11.36 13.84
C SER A 394 -1.34 -11.00 15.10
N LEU A 395 -0.07 -11.45 15.17
CA LEU A 395 0.83 -11.15 16.27
C LEU A 395 2.20 -10.68 15.75
N ASN A 396 2.57 -9.45 16.09
CA ASN A 396 3.90 -8.91 15.82
C ASN A 396 4.75 -8.89 17.09
N LEU A 397 5.86 -9.63 17.07
CA LEU A 397 6.86 -9.74 18.15
C LEU A 397 8.26 -9.36 17.66
N GLU A 398 8.36 -8.64 16.54
CA GLU A 398 9.62 -8.19 15.95
C GLU A 398 10.50 -7.43 16.96
N ARG A 399 11.83 -7.56 16.81
CA ARG A 399 12.84 -6.80 17.59
C ARG A 399 12.70 -6.97 19.10
N ASN A 400 12.46 -8.20 19.55
CA ASN A 400 12.45 -8.54 20.97
C ASN A 400 13.67 -9.41 21.34
N ILE A 401 13.69 -10.02 22.52
CA ILE A 401 14.79 -10.87 23.00
C ILE A 401 14.35 -12.33 23.17
N ILE A 402 13.42 -12.77 22.32
CA ILE A 402 12.80 -14.09 22.35
C ILE A 402 13.79 -15.14 21.83
N LYS A 403 13.82 -16.30 22.49
CA LYS A 403 14.63 -17.46 22.12
C LYS A 403 13.74 -18.67 21.87
N ASP A 404 14.37 -19.82 21.66
CA ASP A 404 13.69 -21.10 21.39
C ASP A 404 12.65 -21.49 22.45
N VAL A 405 12.89 -21.17 23.72
CA VAL A 405 11.96 -21.51 24.82
C VAL A 405 10.65 -20.74 24.67
N GLY A 406 10.72 -19.43 24.40
CA GLY A 406 9.53 -18.59 24.18
C GLY A 406 8.77 -19.03 22.94
N VAL A 407 9.47 -19.27 21.83
CA VAL A 407 8.87 -19.75 20.58
C VAL A 407 8.21 -21.12 20.77
N LYS A 408 8.83 -22.03 21.52
CA LYS A 408 8.24 -23.34 21.83
C LYS A 408 6.96 -23.20 22.65
N ALA A 409 6.91 -22.27 23.59
CA ALA A 409 5.68 -21.99 24.32
C ALA A 409 4.60 -21.44 23.38
N LEU A 410 4.93 -20.45 22.55
CA LEU A 410 4.03 -19.85 21.56
C LEU A 410 3.44 -20.91 20.61
N ALA A 411 4.29 -21.76 20.04
CA ALA A 411 3.89 -22.79 19.09
C ALA A 411 2.93 -23.84 19.69
N ASN A 412 3.08 -24.15 20.98
CA ASN A 412 2.23 -25.15 21.66
C ASN A 412 1.08 -24.53 22.46
N GLY A 413 0.96 -23.20 22.42
CA GLY A 413 -0.01 -22.45 23.20
C GLY A 413 -1.42 -22.41 22.60
N ASN A 414 -2.25 -21.56 23.20
CA ASN A 414 -3.64 -21.30 22.82
C ASN A 414 -3.74 -20.15 21.80
N LEU A 415 -2.98 -20.26 20.70
CA LEU A 415 -2.91 -19.25 19.63
C LEU A 415 -3.13 -19.88 18.25
N SER A 416 -3.93 -20.95 18.17
CA SER A 416 -4.17 -21.71 16.93
C SER A 416 -4.93 -20.94 15.85
N SER A 417 -5.52 -19.79 16.18
CA SER A 417 -6.16 -18.89 15.22
C SER A 417 -5.19 -17.96 14.50
N LEU A 418 -3.90 -17.95 14.88
CA LEU A 418 -2.89 -17.13 14.21
C LEU A 418 -2.76 -17.52 12.73
N THR A 419 -2.95 -16.51 11.89
CA THR A 419 -2.68 -16.57 10.44
C THR A 419 -1.43 -15.79 10.08
N SER A 420 -1.04 -14.80 10.90
CA SER A 420 0.13 -13.95 10.71
C SER A 420 0.97 -13.89 11.98
N LEU A 421 2.24 -14.26 11.85
CA LEU A 421 3.22 -14.22 12.93
C LEU A 421 4.54 -13.58 12.45
N ASN A 422 4.91 -12.46 13.06
CA ASN A 422 6.19 -11.81 12.84
C ASN A 422 7.12 -12.01 14.07
N LEU A 423 8.24 -12.70 13.87
CA LEU A 423 9.28 -12.98 14.85
C LEU A 423 10.65 -12.45 14.41
N ARG A 424 10.68 -11.52 13.45
CA ARG A 424 11.90 -10.89 12.93
C ARG A 424 12.79 -10.32 14.04
N ASP A 425 14.10 -10.32 13.82
CA ASP A 425 15.08 -9.66 14.70
C ASP A 425 14.97 -10.12 16.16
N ASN A 426 14.91 -11.44 16.38
CA ASN A 426 14.94 -12.07 17.71
C ASN A 426 16.21 -12.94 17.86
N ARG A 427 16.21 -13.91 18.78
CA ARG A 427 17.34 -14.81 19.04
C ARG A 427 16.93 -16.27 18.90
N ILE A 428 16.17 -16.55 17.85
CA ILE A 428 15.59 -17.87 17.58
C ILE A 428 16.62 -18.74 16.84
N GLY A 429 16.83 -19.94 17.35
CA GLY A 429 17.67 -20.99 16.78
C GLY A 429 16.86 -22.10 16.11
N SER A 430 17.54 -23.19 15.77
CA SER A 430 16.92 -24.36 15.13
C SER A 430 15.83 -25.01 15.97
N ALA A 431 16.00 -25.06 17.30
CA ALA A 431 15.01 -25.65 18.19
C ALA A 431 13.71 -24.84 18.24
N GLY A 432 13.79 -23.51 18.11
CA GLY A 432 12.62 -22.64 18.03
C GLY A 432 11.88 -22.81 16.70
N ALA A 433 12.60 -22.81 15.57
CA ALA A 433 12.01 -23.09 14.25
C ALA A 433 11.35 -24.48 14.20
N GLN A 434 12.00 -25.49 14.78
CA GLN A 434 11.44 -26.84 14.91
C GLN A 434 10.17 -26.86 15.77
N ALA A 435 10.09 -26.02 16.81
CA ALA A 435 8.89 -25.93 17.62
C ALA A 435 7.72 -25.28 16.86
N LEU A 436 7.97 -24.24 16.06
CA LEU A 436 6.94 -23.65 15.18
C LEU A 436 6.38 -24.68 14.20
N ALA A 437 7.28 -25.41 13.55
CA ALA A 437 6.94 -26.46 12.61
C ALA A 437 6.06 -27.56 13.24
N ASN A 438 6.35 -27.98 14.46
CA ASN A 438 5.63 -29.08 15.12
C ASN A 438 4.46 -28.63 16.01
N GLY A 439 4.21 -27.32 16.11
CA GLY A 439 3.22 -26.75 17.02
C GLY A 439 1.79 -26.72 16.46
N ASN A 440 0.91 -26.01 17.16
CA ASN A 440 -0.51 -25.86 16.83
C ASN A 440 -0.79 -24.61 16.00
N LEU A 441 0.04 -24.32 15.00
CA LEU A 441 -0.01 -23.09 14.18
C LEU A 441 -0.30 -23.37 12.70
N SER A 442 -1.09 -24.41 12.41
CA SER A 442 -1.39 -24.84 11.04
C SER A 442 -2.21 -23.85 10.21
N ALA A 443 -2.78 -22.82 10.84
CA ALA A 443 -3.52 -21.75 10.18
C ALA A 443 -2.61 -20.62 9.64
N LEU A 444 -1.30 -20.66 9.93
CA LEU A 444 -0.37 -19.62 9.48
C LEU A 444 -0.31 -19.56 7.95
N THR A 445 -0.57 -18.37 7.43
CA THR A 445 -0.41 -18.01 6.02
C THR A 445 0.78 -17.08 5.81
N PHE A 446 1.23 -16.40 6.86
CA PHE A 446 2.38 -15.51 6.89
C PHE A 446 3.28 -15.83 8.09
N LEU A 447 4.57 -16.04 7.83
CA LEU A 447 5.61 -16.21 8.85
C LEU A 447 6.87 -15.43 8.49
N ASP A 448 7.29 -14.53 9.39
CA ASP A 448 8.57 -13.84 9.30
C ASP A 448 9.51 -14.30 10.41
N LEU A 449 10.60 -14.95 10.00
CA LEU A 449 11.70 -15.40 10.88
C LEU A 449 13.02 -14.70 10.51
N SER A 450 12.95 -13.60 9.79
CA SER A 450 14.15 -12.91 9.31
C SER A 450 15.04 -12.38 10.44
N ASN A 451 16.34 -12.29 10.19
CA ASN A 451 17.36 -11.93 11.18
C ASN A 451 17.26 -12.74 12.48
N ASN A 452 17.23 -14.07 12.33
CA ASN A 452 17.41 -15.01 13.42
C ASN A 452 18.62 -15.91 13.11
N ASN A 453 18.80 -16.98 13.87
CA ASN A 453 19.86 -17.96 13.67
C ASN A 453 19.28 -19.38 13.55
N ILE A 454 18.24 -19.54 12.72
CA ILE A 454 17.46 -20.79 12.65
C ILE A 454 18.32 -21.99 12.23
N GLY A 455 19.37 -21.78 11.44
CA GLY A 455 20.28 -22.84 10.98
C GLY A 455 19.59 -23.96 10.20
N SER A 456 20.36 -24.99 9.85
CA SER A 456 19.95 -26.04 8.92
C SER A 456 18.78 -26.88 9.42
N ALA A 457 18.91 -27.40 10.64
CA ALA A 457 17.86 -28.20 11.26
C ALA A 457 16.56 -27.41 11.48
N GLY A 458 16.64 -26.08 11.57
CA GLY A 458 15.46 -25.22 11.65
C GLY A 458 14.72 -25.15 10.32
N VAL A 459 15.44 -24.92 9.22
CA VAL A 459 14.87 -24.88 7.86
C VAL A 459 14.27 -26.22 7.48
N GLU A 460 14.96 -27.33 7.74
CA GLU A 460 14.44 -28.69 7.52
C GLU A 460 13.13 -28.95 8.27
N ALA A 461 12.97 -28.39 9.47
CA ALA A 461 11.74 -28.57 10.22
C ALA A 461 10.58 -27.73 9.66
N LEU A 462 10.84 -26.49 9.23
CA LEU A 462 9.81 -25.57 8.72
C LEU A 462 9.05 -26.11 7.51
N VAL A 463 9.63 -27.07 6.79
CA VAL A 463 9.03 -27.67 5.59
C VAL A 463 8.25 -28.96 5.84
N SER A 464 7.96 -29.26 7.10
CA SER A 464 7.05 -30.32 7.52
C SER A 464 5.58 -30.05 7.15
N ASP A 465 4.73 -31.07 7.23
CA ASP A 465 3.34 -31.05 6.77
C ASP A 465 2.40 -30.09 7.54
N ASN A 466 2.87 -29.48 8.63
CA ASN A 466 2.02 -28.66 9.49
C ASN A 466 1.82 -27.23 8.97
N LEU A 467 2.79 -26.65 8.26
CA LEU A 467 2.77 -25.25 7.80
C LEU A 467 2.34 -25.12 6.33
N THR A 468 1.56 -26.08 5.83
CA THR A 468 1.13 -26.18 4.42
C THR A 468 0.25 -25.02 3.95
N ALA A 469 -0.35 -24.26 4.89
CA ALA A 469 -1.13 -23.05 4.59
C ALA A 469 -0.28 -21.80 4.32
N LEU A 470 1.06 -21.87 4.51
CA LEU A 470 1.94 -20.72 4.29
C LEU A 470 1.90 -20.27 2.84
N THR A 471 1.54 -19.00 2.66
CA THR A 471 1.56 -18.29 1.38
C THR A 471 2.73 -17.32 1.28
N SER A 472 3.29 -16.91 2.42
CA SER A 472 4.40 -15.98 2.54
C SER A 472 5.34 -16.40 3.66
N LEU A 473 6.62 -16.54 3.30
CA LEU A 473 7.69 -16.93 4.22
C LEU A 473 8.91 -16.02 4.03
N ASN A 474 9.34 -15.38 5.11
CA ASN A 474 10.54 -14.56 5.13
C ASN A 474 11.63 -15.18 6.01
N LEU A 475 12.76 -15.52 5.37
CA LEU A 475 13.94 -16.11 5.98
C LEU A 475 15.20 -15.25 5.74
N TRP A 476 15.02 -13.96 5.44
CA TRP A 476 16.12 -13.02 5.26
C TRP A 476 17.13 -13.08 6.41
N GLY A 477 18.44 -13.08 6.12
CA GLY A 477 19.46 -12.91 7.15
C GLY A 477 19.60 -14.07 8.16
N ASN A 478 19.42 -15.33 7.73
CA ASN A 478 19.46 -16.51 8.61
C ASN A 478 20.69 -17.41 8.39
N SER A 479 21.67 -16.97 7.61
CA SER A 479 22.89 -17.73 7.26
C SER A 479 22.61 -19.08 6.57
N ILE A 480 21.53 -19.17 5.79
CA ILE A 480 21.07 -20.37 5.07
C ILE A 480 22.00 -20.68 3.89
N GLY A 481 22.38 -21.94 3.66
CA GLY A 481 23.17 -22.40 2.52
C GLY A 481 22.39 -23.29 1.55
N ASP A 482 23.11 -23.93 0.62
CA ASP A 482 22.52 -24.72 -0.46
C ASP A 482 21.74 -25.95 0.03
N ALA A 483 22.28 -26.68 1.00
CA ALA A 483 21.65 -27.89 1.52
C ALA A 483 20.31 -27.59 2.23
N GLU A 484 20.27 -26.47 2.95
CA GLU A 484 19.06 -26.02 3.65
C GLU A 484 17.99 -25.56 2.66
N VAL A 485 18.40 -24.85 1.61
CA VAL A 485 17.51 -24.43 0.53
C VAL A 485 16.97 -25.64 -0.24
N GLU A 486 17.78 -26.67 -0.46
CA GLU A 486 17.33 -27.90 -1.09
C GLU A 486 16.24 -28.60 -0.27
N ALA A 487 16.43 -28.69 1.05
CA ALA A 487 15.38 -29.20 1.94
C ALA A 487 14.11 -28.33 1.84
N LEU A 488 14.26 -27.00 1.81
CA LEU A 488 13.13 -26.09 1.69
C LEU A 488 12.37 -26.26 0.38
N ALA A 489 13.11 -26.35 -0.73
CA ALA A 489 12.54 -26.48 -2.07
C ALA A 489 11.80 -27.80 -2.24
N ASN A 490 12.27 -28.88 -1.63
CA ASN A 490 11.63 -30.20 -1.67
C ASN A 490 10.52 -30.38 -0.62
N GLY A 491 10.24 -29.33 0.16
CA GLY A 491 9.25 -29.29 1.22
C GLY A 491 7.79 -29.35 0.78
N ASN A 492 6.90 -29.42 1.77
CA ASN A 492 5.45 -29.34 1.55
C ASN A 492 4.91 -27.91 1.73
N LEU A 493 5.45 -26.96 0.95
CA LEU A 493 5.04 -25.55 0.95
C LEU A 493 4.39 -25.17 -0.40
N SER A 494 3.53 -26.02 -0.93
CA SER A 494 2.95 -25.85 -2.27
C SER A 494 2.02 -24.63 -2.40
N ALA A 495 1.55 -24.06 -1.30
CA ALA A 495 0.76 -22.83 -1.27
C ALA A 495 1.62 -21.56 -1.29
N LEU A 496 2.96 -21.68 -1.22
CA LEU A 496 3.85 -20.55 -1.07
C LEU A 496 3.91 -19.71 -2.35
N THR A 497 3.52 -18.44 -2.21
CA THR A 497 3.51 -17.46 -3.29
C THR A 497 4.63 -16.43 -3.17
N PHE A 498 5.12 -16.20 -1.94
CA PHE A 498 6.20 -15.27 -1.64
C PHE A 498 7.27 -15.96 -0.78
N LEU A 499 8.52 -15.86 -1.22
CA LEU A 499 9.69 -16.36 -0.49
C LEU A 499 10.81 -15.31 -0.52
N ASP A 500 11.23 -14.88 0.66
CA ASP A 500 12.42 -14.04 0.83
C ASP A 500 13.55 -14.85 1.48
N LEU A 501 14.61 -15.04 0.71
CA LEU A 501 15.84 -15.73 1.08
C LEU A 501 17.05 -14.79 0.97
N SER A 502 16.83 -13.49 0.95
CA SER A 502 17.90 -12.53 0.75
C SER A 502 18.89 -12.50 1.94
N ASN A 503 20.12 -12.04 1.71
CA ASN A 503 21.20 -11.97 2.69
C ASN A 503 21.47 -13.32 3.39
N ASN A 504 21.61 -14.38 2.59
CA ASN A 504 22.01 -15.71 3.02
C ASN A 504 23.31 -16.14 2.30
N ASN A 505 23.67 -17.41 2.39
CA ASN A 505 24.88 -17.98 1.80
C ASN A 505 24.54 -18.94 0.63
N ILE A 506 23.50 -18.65 -0.13
CA ILE A 506 22.98 -19.53 -1.19
C ILE A 506 23.87 -19.40 -2.44
N GLY A 507 24.39 -20.52 -2.90
CA GLY A 507 25.18 -20.69 -4.11
C GLY A 507 24.36 -21.17 -5.32
N SER A 508 25.06 -21.64 -6.34
CA SER A 508 24.41 -22.13 -7.56
C SER A 508 23.56 -23.39 -7.34
N ALA A 509 23.98 -24.28 -6.44
CA ALA A 509 23.26 -25.52 -6.17
C ALA A 509 21.92 -25.26 -5.47
N GLY A 510 21.87 -24.32 -4.51
CA GLY A 510 20.61 -23.92 -3.87
C GLY A 510 19.67 -23.20 -4.84
N ALA A 511 20.21 -22.39 -5.75
CA ALA A 511 19.42 -21.76 -6.80
C ALA A 511 18.76 -22.79 -7.73
N GLU A 512 19.51 -23.81 -8.13
CA GLU A 512 19.01 -24.93 -8.93
C GLU A 512 17.97 -25.75 -8.17
N ALA A 513 18.18 -26.00 -6.88
CA ALA A 513 17.22 -26.69 -6.04
C ALA A 513 15.89 -25.93 -5.92
N LEU A 514 15.92 -24.61 -5.70
CA LEU A 514 14.71 -23.77 -5.70
C LEU A 514 13.96 -23.84 -7.03
N ALA A 515 14.70 -23.82 -8.13
CA ALA A 515 14.13 -23.86 -9.46
C ALA A 515 13.41 -25.18 -9.75
N ASN A 516 13.92 -26.29 -9.22
CA ASN A 516 13.43 -27.64 -9.50
C ASN A 516 12.53 -28.23 -8.40
N GLY A 517 12.36 -27.51 -7.29
CA GLY A 517 11.57 -27.95 -6.13
C GLY A 517 10.05 -27.84 -6.31
N ASN A 518 9.35 -28.13 -5.22
CA ASN A 518 7.89 -28.11 -5.10
C ASN A 518 7.34 -26.71 -4.74
N LEU A 519 7.78 -25.69 -5.48
CA LEU A 519 7.42 -24.28 -5.28
C LEU A 519 6.66 -23.70 -6.49
N SER A 520 5.80 -24.52 -7.13
CA SER A 520 5.14 -24.15 -8.39
C SER A 520 4.13 -22.99 -8.27
N ALA A 521 3.69 -22.64 -7.06
CA ALA A 521 2.82 -21.50 -6.81
C ALA A 521 3.58 -20.17 -6.59
N LEU A 522 4.91 -20.20 -6.61
CA LEU A 522 5.75 -19.06 -6.24
C LEU A 522 5.67 -17.95 -7.29
N THR A 523 5.13 -16.80 -6.89
CA THR A 523 4.99 -15.63 -7.77
C THR A 523 6.05 -14.57 -7.50
N SER A 524 6.66 -14.58 -6.31
CA SER A 524 7.72 -13.65 -5.91
C SER A 524 8.85 -14.36 -5.16
N LEU A 525 10.08 -14.20 -5.65
CA LEU A 525 11.30 -14.76 -5.06
C LEU A 525 12.37 -13.67 -4.91
N ASP A 526 12.82 -13.45 -3.67
CA ASP A 526 13.96 -12.57 -3.39
C ASP A 526 15.19 -13.38 -2.95
N LEU A 527 16.25 -13.30 -3.75
CA LEU A 527 17.56 -13.91 -3.52
C LEU A 527 18.67 -12.84 -3.41
N THR A 528 18.31 -11.58 -3.13
CA THR A 528 19.25 -10.46 -2.99
C THR A 528 20.41 -10.81 -2.04
N ASN A 529 21.63 -10.41 -2.38
CA ASN A 529 22.83 -10.57 -1.56
C ASN A 529 23.09 -12.04 -1.15
N ASN A 530 23.24 -12.90 -2.15
CA ASN A 530 23.66 -14.30 -2.04
C ASN A 530 24.90 -14.54 -2.94
N ARG A 531 25.21 -15.79 -3.29
CA ARG A 531 26.36 -16.20 -4.10
C ARG A 531 25.94 -17.03 -5.32
N ILE A 532 24.80 -16.69 -5.92
CA ILE A 532 24.12 -17.49 -6.96
C ILE A 532 25.00 -17.68 -8.20
N GLY A 533 25.66 -16.62 -8.67
CA GLY A 533 26.53 -16.65 -9.86
C GLY A 533 25.82 -17.06 -11.16
N ASP A 534 26.59 -17.19 -12.24
CA ASP A 534 26.05 -17.54 -13.57
C ASP A 534 25.40 -18.93 -13.62
N ALA A 535 26.02 -19.92 -12.98
CA ALA A 535 25.49 -21.27 -12.94
C ALA A 535 24.14 -21.34 -12.20
N GLY A 536 23.99 -20.61 -11.09
CA GLY A 536 22.72 -20.57 -10.37
C GLY A 536 21.64 -19.80 -11.14
N ALA A 537 22.01 -18.72 -11.82
CA ALA A 537 21.11 -17.99 -12.71
C ALA A 537 20.62 -18.89 -13.87
N GLN A 538 21.49 -19.74 -14.41
CA GLN A 538 21.11 -20.75 -15.39
C GLN A 538 20.16 -21.79 -14.81
N GLY A 539 20.41 -22.28 -13.58
CA GLY A 539 19.50 -23.18 -12.88
C GLY A 539 18.10 -22.59 -12.74
N LEU A 540 18.00 -21.38 -12.20
CA LEU A 540 16.73 -20.62 -12.06
C LEU A 540 16.02 -20.43 -13.41
N ALA A 541 16.77 -20.12 -14.47
CA ALA A 541 16.22 -19.93 -15.80
C ALA A 541 15.66 -21.21 -16.42
N SER A 542 16.17 -22.38 -16.05
CA SER A 542 15.80 -23.68 -16.64
C SER A 542 14.75 -24.46 -15.84
N GLY A 543 14.45 -24.05 -14.61
CA GLY A 543 13.56 -24.78 -13.71
C GLY A 543 12.06 -24.55 -13.93
N ASN A 544 11.28 -25.00 -12.95
CA ASN A 544 9.82 -25.00 -12.93
C ASN A 544 9.23 -23.84 -12.13
N LEU A 545 9.66 -22.61 -12.45
CA LEU A 545 9.16 -21.37 -11.84
C LEU A 545 8.27 -20.60 -12.81
N ALA A 546 7.38 -21.30 -13.53
CA ALA A 546 6.57 -20.72 -14.60
C ALA A 546 5.57 -19.65 -14.13
N THR A 547 5.20 -19.66 -12.85
CA THR A 547 4.29 -18.67 -12.23
C THR A 547 5.02 -17.45 -11.66
N LEU A 548 6.36 -17.44 -11.71
CA LEU A 548 7.17 -16.39 -11.10
C LEU A 548 7.03 -15.08 -11.87
N THR A 549 6.50 -14.07 -11.20
CA THR A 549 6.27 -12.73 -11.77
C THR A 549 7.31 -11.71 -11.29
N SER A 550 7.95 -11.97 -10.15
CA SER A 550 8.95 -11.08 -9.54
C SER A 550 10.17 -11.89 -9.08
N LEU A 551 11.34 -11.52 -9.60
CA LEU A 551 12.62 -12.13 -9.22
C LEU A 551 13.64 -11.04 -8.89
N SER A 552 14.15 -11.07 -7.66
CA SER A 552 15.27 -10.23 -7.23
C SER A 552 16.53 -11.05 -7.04
N LEU A 553 17.57 -10.71 -7.81
CA LEU A 553 18.88 -11.33 -7.82
C LEU A 553 19.98 -10.28 -7.57
N ARG A 554 19.67 -9.21 -6.85
CA ARG A 554 20.63 -8.13 -6.57
C ARG A 554 21.87 -8.67 -5.86
N TYR A 555 23.06 -8.14 -6.18
CA TYR A 555 24.31 -8.50 -5.50
C TYR A 555 24.56 -10.02 -5.44
N ASN A 556 24.65 -10.70 -6.59
CA ASN A 556 24.80 -12.15 -6.68
C ASN A 556 25.97 -12.62 -7.55
N ASN A 557 26.87 -11.72 -7.94
CA ASN A 557 27.97 -12.00 -8.86
C ASN A 557 27.53 -12.65 -10.19
N ILE A 558 26.36 -12.28 -10.69
CA ILE A 558 25.89 -12.72 -12.01
C ILE A 558 26.59 -11.89 -13.10
N GLY A 559 27.12 -12.55 -14.12
CA GLY A 559 27.74 -11.95 -15.30
C GLY A 559 26.86 -12.09 -16.54
N ASP A 560 27.49 -11.95 -17.71
CA ASP A 560 26.79 -12.00 -19.00
C ASP A 560 26.17 -13.37 -19.28
N VAL A 561 26.84 -14.46 -18.89
CA VAL A 561 26.37 -15.83 -19.14
C VAL A 561 25.09 -16.11 -18.35
N GLY A 562 25.06 -15.79 -17.07
CA GLY A 562 23.86 -15.96 -16.24
C GLY A 562 22.73 -15.04 -16.68
N THR A 563 23.06 -13.81 -17.08
CA THR A 563 22.08 -12.87 -17.64
C THR A 563 21.47 -13.40 -18.94
N GLN A 564 22.29 -13.97 -19.82
CA GLN A 564 21.82 -14.61 -21.05
C GLN A 564 20.91 -15.80 -20.77
N ALA A 565 21.24 -16.62 -19.76
CA ALA A 565 20.39 -17.73 -19.36
C ALA A 565 19.02 -17.22 -18.85
N LEU A 566 19.01 -16.25 -17.93
CA LEU A 566 17.77 -15.64 -17.43
C LEU A 566 16.93 -15.03 -18.56
N ALA A 567 17.57 -14.38 -19.53
CA ALA A 567 16.89 -13.75 -20.66
C ALA A 567 16.24 -14.78 -21.61
N SER A 568 16.82 -15.97 -21.75
CA SER A 568 16.37 -17.00 -22.71
C SER A 568 15.61 -18.17 -22.06
N GLY A 569 15.53 -18.21 -20.74
CA GLY A 569 14.94 -19.31 -19.97
C GLY A 569 13.41 -19.34 -19.91
N ASN A 570 12.90 -20.25 -19.09
CA ASN A 570 11.49 -20.54 -18.86
C ASN A 570 10.86 -19.64 -17.78
N LEU A 571 11.10 -18.33 -17.88
CA LEU A 571 10.58 -17.31 -16.95
C LEU A 571 9.56 -16.42 -17.68
N THR A 572 8.63 -17.03 -18.41
CA THR A 572 7.73 -16.34 -19.35
C THR A 572 6.74 -15.40 -18.67
N ALA A 573 6.34 -15.68 -17.43
CA ALA A 573 5.48 -14.84 -16.61
C ALA A 573 6.22 -13.70 -15.88
N LEU A 574 7.54 -13.60 -16.02
CA LEU A 574 8.34 -12.67 -15.23
C LEU A 574 8.10 -11.21 -15.65
N ALA A 575 7.41 -10.48 -14.77
CA ALA A 575 7.06 -9.08 -14.96
C ALA A 575 8.11 -8.12 -14.38
N SER A 576 8.86 -8.55 -13.36
CA SER A 576 9.86 -7.73 -12.69
C SER A 576 11.15 -8.53 -12.46
N LEU A 577 12.26 -8.06 -13.03
CA LEU A 577 13.59 -8.63 -12.85
C LEU A 577 14.54 -7.59 -12.25
N ASN A 578 15.12 -7.89 -11.10
CA ASN A 578 16.10 -7.02 -10.45
C ASN A 578 17.49 -7.66 -10.40
N LEU A 579 18.41 -7.09 -11.16
CA LEU A 579 19.78 -7.53 -11.33
C LEU A 579 20.80 -6.48 -10.83
N TRP A 580 20.37 -5.51 -10.02
CA TRP A 580 21.26 -4.47 -9.49
C TRP A 580 22.47 -5.08 -8.76
N GLY A 581 23.67 -4.65 -9.13
CA GLY A 581 24.89 -4.92 -8.37
C GLY A 581 25.54 -6.23 -8.77
N ASN A 582 25.26 -6.65 -10.01
CA ASN A 582 25.85 -7.80 -10.66
C ASN A 582 26.90 -7.35 -11.70
N SER A 583 27.77 -8.26 -12.11
CA SER A 583 28.90 -8.00 -13.01
C SER A 583 28.49 -8.10 -14.49
N ILE A 584 27.36 -7.51 -14.86
CA ILE A 584 26.76 -7.57 -16.21
C ILE A 584 27.44 -6.54 -17.11
N GLY A 585 27.98 -6.99 -18.23
CA GLY A 585 28.53 -6.16 -19.31
C GLY A 585 27.59 -6.07 -20.51
N ASP A 586 28.13 -5.59 -21.63
CA ASP A 586 27.34 -5.32 -22.83
C ASP A 586 26.74 -6.58 -23.44
N SER A 587 27.42 -7.72 -23.38
CA SER A 587 26.88 -8.98 -23.91
C SER A 587 25.67 -9.48 -23.12
N GLY A 588 25.65 -9.32 -21.80
CA GLY A 588 24.48 -9.64 -20.97
C GLY A 588 23.33 -8.68 -21.21
N ALA A 589 23.62 -7.39 -21.39
CA ALA A 589 22.64 -6.39 -21.79
C ALA A 589 22.00 -6.71 -23.15
N GLU A 590 22.80 -7.06 -24.15
CA GLU A 590 22.32 -7.50 -25.47
C GLU A 590 21.45 -8.76 -25.38
N ALA A 591 21.81 -9.70 -24.50
CA ALA A 591 21.00 -10.89 -24.28
C ALA A 591 19.61 -10.57 -23.72
N LEU A 592 19.50 -9.61 -22.79
CA LEU A 592 18.20 -9.13 -22.28
C LEU A 592 17.34 -8.50 -23.38
N VAL A 593 17.96 -7.73 -24.29
CA VAL A 593 17.26 -7.13 -25.43
C VAL A 593 16.68 -8.18 -26.38
N ASN A 594 17.43 -9.27 -26.59
CA ASN A 594 17.10 -10.33 -27.54
C ASN A 594 16.38 -11.54 -26.91
N GLY A 595 16.12 -11.51 -25.61
CA GLY A 595 15.55 -12.62 -24.84
C GLY A 595 14.04 -12.83 -25.01
N ASN A 596 13.53 -13.80 -24.26
CA ASN A 596 12.13 -14.28 -24.27
C ASN A 596 11.34 -13.87 -23.02
N LEU A 597 11.71 -12.76 -22.37
CA LEU A 597 11.00 -12.22 -21.20
C LEU A 597 9.78 -11.39 -21.66
N ALA A 598 8.78 -12.06 -22.22
CA ALA A 598 7.64 -11.41 -22.87
C ALA A 598 6.76 -10.59 -21.92
N ALA A 599 6.62 -11.03 -20.66
CA ALA A 599 5.80 -10.33 -19.64
C ALA A 599 6.53 -9.19 -18.92
N LEU A 600 7.81 -8.94 -19.22
CA LEU A 600 8.65 -8.01 -18.46
C LEU A 600 8.13 -6.58 -18.58
N THR A 601 7.88 -5.94 -17.43
CA THR A 601 7.46 -4.53 -17.33
C THR A 601 8.41 -3.69 -16.49
N SER A 602 9.28 -4.31 -15.68
CA SER A 602 10.27 -3.62 -14.86
C SER A 602 11.62 -4.34 -14.87
N LEU A 603 12.69 -3.61 -15.14
CA LEU A 603 14.06 -4.11 -15.17
C LEU A 603 15.00 -3.16 -14.42
N TYR A 604 15.76 -3.70 -13.47
CA TYR A 604 16.70 -2.94 -12.66
C TYR A 604 18.12 -3.48 -12.86
N LEU A 605 19.01 -2.63 -13.37
CA LEU A 605 20.38 -2.95 -13.79
C LEU A 605 21.41 -1.96 -13.21
N HIS A 606 21.08 -1.30 -12.09
CA HIS A 606 21.98 -0.35 -11.46
C HIS A 606 23.28 -1.01 -11.00
N SER A 607 24.37 -0.23 -10.95
CA SER A 607 25.70 -0.71 -10.54
C SER A 607 26.15 -1.98 -11.29
N THR A 608 26.02 -1.97 -12.62
CA THR A 608 26.53 -2.99 -13.55
C THR A 608 27.71 -2.45 -14.36
N ASN A 609 28.39 -3.33 -15.12
CA ASN A 609 29.53 -3.00 -15.97
C ASN A 609 29.14 -2.67 -17.42
N ILE A 610 27.86 -2.33 -17.67
CA ILE A 610 27.35 -1.99 -19.00
C ILE A 610 27.88 -0.61 -19.42
N GLU A 611 28.43 -0.52 -20.62
CA GLU A 611 28.96 0.72 -21.17
C GLU A 611 27.84 1.68 -21.63
N ASP A 612 28.18 2.96 -21.77
CA ASP A 612 27.20 4.01 -22.07
C ASP A 612 26.49 3.82 -23.41
N GLU A 613 27.16 3.22 -24.41
CA GLU A 613 26.56 2.96 -25.70
C GLU A 613 25.49 1.87 -25.61
N CYS A 614 25.79 0.74 -24.96
CA CYS A 614 24.82 -0.32 -24.76
C CYS A 614 23.67 0.12 -23.82
N LYS A 615 23.94 0.99 -22.83
CA LYS A 615 22.89 1.64 -22.03
C LYS A 615 21.90 2.46 -22.89
N LYS A 616 22.34 3.10 -23.98
CA LYS A 616 21.42 3.79 -24.92
C LYS A 616 20.52 2.80 -25.64
N ILE A 617 21.07 1.67 -26.07
CA ILE A 617 20.32 0.58 -26.73
C ILE A 617 19.27 0.04 -25.78
N LEU A 618 19.63 -0.27 -24.53
CA LEU A 618 18.71 -0.73 -23.50
C LEU A 618 17.57 0.27 -23.25
N ARG A 619 17.88 1.57 -23.15
CA ARG A 619 16.84 2.61 -22.99
C ARG A 619 15.89 2.66 -24.19
N ALA A 620 16.41 2.53 -25.41
CA ALA A 620 15.60 2.54 -26.62
C ALA A 620 14.69 1.29 -26.70
N TRP A 621 15.23 0.11 -26.39
CA TRP A 621 14.48 -1.14 -26.31
C TRP A 621 13.40 -1.09 -25.23
N ALA A 622 13.76 -0.67 -24.01
CA ALA A 622 12.82 -0.57 -22.90
C ALA A 622 11.68 0.41 -23.20
N LYS A 623 11.99 1.56 -23.83
CA LYS A 623 10.97 2.51 -24.28
C LYS A 623 10.02 1.90 -25.32
N LYS A 624 10.53 1.10 -26.24
CA LYS A 624 9.73 0.42 -27.28
C LYS A 624 8.79 -0.64 -26.68
N LYS A 625 9.23 -1.30 -25.61
CA LYS A 625 8.52 -2.37 -24.89
C LYS A 625 7.75 -1.89 -23.64
N PHE A 626 7.71 -0.57 -23.41
CA PHE A 626 7.13 0.05 -22.21
C PHE A 626 7.67 -0.49 -20.86
N ILE A 627 8.93 -0.91 -20.84
CA ILE A 627 9.60 -1.41 -19.65
C ILE A 627 10.11 -0.25 -18.81
N LYS A 628 9.78 -0.25 -17.52
CA LYS A 628 10.39 0.61 -16.51
C LYS A 628 11.84 0.15 -16.26
N LEU A 629 12.78 0.80 -16.93
CA LEU A 629 14.21 0.53 -16.81
C LEU A 629 14.89 1.47 -15.81
N VAL A 630 15.65 0.90 -14.88
CA VAL A 630 16.55 1.63 -13.97
C VAL A 630 18.00 1.16 -14.23
N LEU A 631 18.88 2.07 -14.66
CA LEU A 631 20.28 1.81 -15.00
C LEU A 631 21.25 2.44 -14.00
#